data_AF-A0A4Z0NCB7-F1
#
_entry.id   AF-A0A4Z0NCB7-F1
#
_cell.length_a   1.000
_cell.length_b   1.000
_cell.length_c   1.000
_cell.angle_alpha   90.00
_cell.angle_beta   90.00
_cell.angle_gamma   90.00
#
_symmetry.space_group_name_H-M   'P 1'
#
loop_
_entity.id
_entity.type
_entity.pdbx_description
1 polymer ?
#
loop_
_entity_poly.entity_id
_entity_poly.type
_entity_poly.pdbx_seq_one_letter_code
_entity_poly.pdbx_strand_id
1 'polypeptide(L)' 'MSARTPKRAAGFLASAVAAGVLALGLSFAPTASAAQDCGYGYHLDGGNCVVNLPGPGAQADPGHPNCWINDNGDQRCY' A
#
# COMPACT_ATOMS: atom_id res chain seq x y z
N MET A 1 27.25 -45.41 -2.85
CA MET A 1 26.43 -44.29 -3.35
C MET A 1 26.02 -43.43 -2.16
N SER A 2 26.56 -42.21 -2.04
CA SER A 2 26.34 -41.32 -0.88
C SER A 2 25.09 -40.47 -1.12
N ALA A 3 23.98 -40.83 -0.50
CA ALA A 3 22.73 -40.07 -0.54
C ALA A 3 22.81 -38.84 0.38
N ARG A 4 23.66 -37.87 0.03
CA ARG A 4 23.55 -36.51 0.55
C ARG A 4 22.80 -35.71 -0.49
N THR A 5 21.54 -35.34 -0.21
CA THR A 5 20.91 -34.01 -0.45
C THR A 5 19.37 -34.09 -0.53
N PRO A 6 18.63 -34.55 0.50
CA PRO A 6 17.20 -34.23 0.59
C PRO A 6 16.95 -32.86 1.25
N LYS A 7 17.84 -32.41 2.13
CA LYS A 7 17.63 -31.20 2.96
C LYS A 7 17.67 -29.88 2.19
N ARG A 8 18.57 -29.75 1.20
CA ARG A 8 18.68 -28.51 0.42
C ARG A 8 17.49 -28.33 -0.52
N ALA A 9 17.07 -29.40 -1.21
CA ALA A 9 15.90 -29.39 -2.07
C ALA A 9 14.61 -29.06 -1.28
N ALA A 10 14.45 -29.63 -0.09
CA ALA A 10 13.34 -29.29 0.80
C ALA A 10 13.36 -27.81 1.24
N GLY A 11 14.53 -27.25 1.53
CA GLY A 11 14.68 -25.82 1.83
C GLY A 11 14.28 -24.92 0.66
N PHE A 12 14.70 -25.25 -0.56
CA PHE A 12 14.32 -24.50 -1.76
C PHE A 12 12.81 -24.55 -2.03
N LEU A 13 12.19 -25.72 -1.89
CA LEU A 13 10.74 -25.88 -2.05
C LEU A 13 9.97 -25.06 -1.02
N ALA A 14 10.39 -25.09 0.25
CA ALA A 14 9.75 -24.30 1.31
C ALA A 14 9.82 -22.78 1.02
N SER A 15 10.98 -22.29 0.59
CA SER A 15 11.16 -20.88 0.21
C SER A 15 10.32 -20.48 -1.01
N ALA A 16 10.22 -21.35 -2.01
CA ALA A 16 9.40 -21.10 -3.20
C ALA A 16 7.90 -21.03 -2.86
N VAL A 17 7.42 -21.91 -1.98
CA VAL A 17 6.03 -21.87 -1.48
C VAL A 17 5.78 -20.60 -0.67
N ALA A 18 6.69 -20.24 0.24
CA ALA A 18 6.55 -19.02 1.04
C ALA A 18 6.52 -17.76 0.16
N ALA A 19 7.40 -17.67 -0.86
CA ALA A 19 7.42 -16.57 -1.81
C ALA A 19 6.13 -16.53 -2.66
N GLY A 20 5.63 -17.70 -3.10
CA GLY A 20 4.37 -17.80 -3.84
C GLY A 20 3.17 -17.33 -3.01
N VAL A 21 3.09 -17.73 -1.73
CA VAL A 21 2.04 -17.28 -0.81
C VAL A 21 2.14 -15.78 -0.54
N LEU A 22 3.34 -15.23 -0.40
CA LEU A 22 3.52 -13.77 -0.26
C LEU A 22 3.06 -13.02 -1.51
N ALA A 23 3.45 -13.48 -2.70
CA ALA A 23 3.07 -12.85 -3.97
C ALA A 23 1.56 -12.91 -4.20
N LEU A 24 0.92 -14.05 -3.89
CA LEU A 24 -0.53 -14.19 -3.87
C LEU A 24 -1.15 -13.23 -2.86
N GLY A 25 -0.67 -13.21 -1.61
CA GLY A 25 -1.15 -12.30 -0.57
C GLY A 25 -1.04 -10.82 -0.97
N LEU A 26 0.04 -10.42 -1.63
CA LEU A 26 0.23 -9.07 -2.18
C LEU A 26 -0.69 -8.76 -3.36
N SER A 27 -1.08 -9.76 -4.16
CA SER A 27 -2.06 -9.58 -5.25
C SER A 27 -3.51 -9.45 -4.77
N PHE A 28 -3.80 -9.95 -3.55
CA PHE A 28 -5.10 -9.78 -2.89
C PHE A 28 -5.11 -8.67 -1.84
N ALA A 29 -3.93 -8.17 -1.44
CA ALA A 29 -3.86 -6.95 -0.69
C ALA A 29 -4.53 -5.88 -1.56
N PRO A 30 -5.62 -5.25 -1.10
CA PRO A 30 -6.21 -4.17 -1.85
C PRO A 30 -5.07 -3.17 -2.02
N THR A 31 -4.68 -2.91 -3.26
CA THR A 31 -3.98 -1.68 -3.62
C THR A 31 -4.74 -0.61 -2.86
N ALA A 32 -4.15 -0.03 -1.81
CA ALA A 32 -4.80 1.02 -1.04
C ALA A 32 -5.21 2.07 -2.06
N SER A 33 -6.47 2.00 -2.48
CA SER A 33 -6.96 2.67 -3.65
C SER A 33 -6.96 4.12 -3.24
N ALA A 34 -6.04 4.87 -3.83
CA ALA A 34 -6.09 6.31 -3.89
C ALA A 34 -7.57 6.69 -4.05
N ALA A 35 -8.12 7.30 -3.00
CA ALA A 35 -9.46 7.85 -3.00
C ALA A 35 -10.64 6.87 -3.19
N GLN A 36 -10.63 5.60 -2.76
CA GLN A 36 -11.85 4.76 -2.80
C GLN A 36 -12.61 4.79 -4.17
N ASP A 37 -11.87 4.74 -5.29
CA ASP A 37 -12.35 4.88 -6.68
C ASP A 37 -12.72 6.30 -7.16
N CYS A 38 -12.39 7.35 -6.40
CA CYS A 38 -12.65 8.75 -6.76
C CYS A 38 -11.55 9.42 -7.61
N GLY A 39 -10.39 8.77 -7.77
CA GLY A 39 -9.26 9.30 -8.53
C GLY A 39 -8.33 10.23 -7.73
N TYR A 40 -7.22 10.61 -8.36
CA TYR A 40 -6.18 11.45 -7.77
C TYR A 40 -6.75 12.82 -7.38
N GLY A 41 -6.50 13.27 -6.14
CA GLY A 41 -6.99 14.53 -5.60
C GLY A 41 -8.40 14.56 -5.05
N TYR A 42 -9.05 13.41 -4.94
CA TYR A 42 -10.36 13.28 -4.35
C TYR A 42 -10.33 12.33 -3.16
N HIS A 43 -11.41 12.29 -2.38
CA HIS A 43 -11.70 11.23 -1.41
C HIS A 43 -13.20 11.01 -1.33
N LEU A 44 -13.62 9.83 -0.85
CA LEU A 44 -15.03 9.53 -0.65
C LEU A 44 -15.49 10.11 0.69
N ASP A 45 -16.46 11.02 0.63
CA ASP A 45 -17.18 11.55 1.78
C ASP A 45 -18.68 11.32 1.58
N GLY A 46 -19.31 10.58 2.50
CA GLY A 46 -20.74 10.28 2.43
C GLY A 46 -21.21 9.55 1.15
N GLY A 47 -20.31 8.85 0.45
CA GLY A 47 -20.59 8.19 -0.83
C GLY A 47 -20.37 9.07 -2.07
N ASN A 48 -19.90 10.31 -1.90
CA ASN A 48 -19.54 11.21 -2.98
C ASN A 48 -18.02 11.42 -3.06
N CYS A 49 -17.52 11.59 -4.28
CA CYS A 49 -16.14 11.97 -4.51
C CYS A 49 -15.98 13.48 -4.36
N VAL A 50 -15.30 13.90 -3.30
CA VAL A 50 -15.06 15.32 -2.98
C VAL A 50 -13.57 15.63 -3.11
N VAL A 51 -13.24 16.86 -3.50
CA VAL A 51 -11.83 17.26 -3.64
C VAL A 51 -11.15 17.18 -2.29
N ASN A 52 -9.95 16.60 -2.26
CA ASN A 52 -9.11 16.49 -1.08
C ASN A 52 -8.43 17.83 -0.76
N LEU A 53 -9.23 18.82 -0.34
CA LEU A 53 -8.71 20.11 0.12
C LEU A 53 -8.15 20.02 1.54
N PRO A 54 -7.07 20.76 1.83
CA PRO A 54 -6.58 20.95 3.19
C PRO A 54 -7.67 21.60 4.06
N GLY A 55 -7.96 20.96 5.18
CA GLY A 55 -8.80 21.54 6.23
C GLY A 55 -8.08 22.64 7.01
N PRO A 56 -8.79 23.35 7.91
CA PRO A 56 -8.16 24.25 8.86
C PRO A 56 -7.06 23.52 9.65
N GLY A 57 -5.89 24.14 9.84
CA GLY A 57 -4.76 23.53 10.56
C GLY A 57 -3.83 22.66 9.72
N ALA A 58 -4.26 22.26 8.52
CA ALA A 58 -3.42 21.50 7.61
C ALA A 58 -2.15 22.26 7.21
N GLN A 59 -1.02 21.56 7.17
CA GLN A 59 0.27 22.11 6.81
C GLN A 59 0.73 21.55 5.46
N ALA A 60 1.31 22.38 4.60
CA ALA A 60 1.93 21.88 3.37
C ALA A 60 3.08 20.91 3.72
N ASP A 61 3.18 19.80 2.99
CA ASP A 61 4.30 18.87 3.14
C ASP A 61 5.51 19.41 2.36
N PRO A 62 6.61 19.83 3.01
CA PRO A 62 7.74 20.46 2.33
C PRO A 62 8.49 19.51 1.38
N GLY A 63 8.39 18.20 1.58
CA GLY A 63 9.06 17.19 0.77
C GLY A 63 8.24 16.67 -0.40
N HIS A 64 6.94 16.97 -0.43
CA HIS A 64 6.00 16.35 -1.36
C HIS A 64 5.11 17.42 -2.01
N PRO A 65 5.42 17.83 -3.26
CA PRO A 65 4.60 18.81 -3.97
C PRO A 65 3.18 18.29 -4.12
N ASN A 66 2.20 19.18 -3.94
CA ASN A 66 0.77 18.87 -3.96
C ASN A 66 0.29 17.98 -2.80
N CYS A 67 1.05 17.92 -1.70
CA CYS A 67 0.64 17.21 -0.49
C CYS A 67 0.60 18.13 0.73
N TRP A 68 -0.18 17.72 1.72
CA TRP A 68 -0.40 18.39 2.99
C TRP A 68 -0.56 17.36 4.12
N ILE A 69 -0.30 17.78 5.35
CA ILE A 69 -0.44 16.96 6.56
C ILE A 69 -1.64 17.49 7.34
N ASN A 70 -2.58 16.61 7.67
CA ASN A 70 -3.77 16.96 8.46
C ASN A 70 -3.45 17.07 9.97
N ASP A 71 -4.43 17.47 10.78
CA ASP A 71 -4.27 17.58 12.24
C ASP A 71 -3.98 16.23 12.93
N ASN A 72 -4.26 15.12 12.25
CA ASN A 72 -3.97 13.76 12.70
C ASN A 72 -2.55 13.30 12.36
N GLY A 73 -1.79 14.10 11.60
CA GLY A 73 -0.45 13.73 11.12
C GLY A 73 -0.43 12.85 9.86
N ASP A 74 -1.59 12.63 9.22
CA ASP A 74 -1.66 11.89 7.95
C ASP A 74 -1.27 12.80 6.78
N GLN A 75 -0.37 12.32 5.93
CA GLN A 75 -0.10 12.95 4.64
C GLN A 75 -1.26 12.68 3.67
N ARG A 76 -1.73 13.73 3.00
CA ARG A 76 -2.76 13.68 1.97
C ARG A 76 -2.31 14.48 0.77
N CYS A 77 -2.59 13.98 -0.43
CA CYS A 77 -2.18 14.62 -1.67
C CYS A 77 -3.38 14.95 -2.55
N TYR A 78 -3.21 15.95 -3.42
CA TYR A 78 -4.12 16.20 -4.53
C TYR A 78 -3.99 15.13 -5.61
#